data_AF-A0A5S4GNR4-F1
#
_entry.id   AF-A0A5S4GNR4-F1
#
_cell.length_a   1.000
_cell.length_b   1.000
_cell.length_c   1.000
_cell.angle_alpha   90.00
_cell.angle_beta   90.00
_cell.angle_gamma   90.00
#
_symmetry.space_group_name_H-M   'P 1'
#
loop_
_entity.id
_entity.type
_entity.pdbx_description
1 polymer ?
#
loop_
_entity_poly.entity_id
_entity_poly.type
_entity_poly.pdbx_seq_one_letter_code
_entity_poly.pdbx_strand_id
1 'polypeptide(L)'
;MDKNPRGILYFALALIVIGFGSLSAVTIATFYGAITRYLSLASGKIIIAITGSAVGLLGIVVMSNRAARVRKFGQLKTISWRWVVAGVFIAALSAWLVTSWLLSIAGDDPGRKLDAIKTGLTVGAGAGGIIALLIATRRQWLQERTHIHEREIAQLTQYDATERRVTELYASAAGQLGNEKAAVRLAGLYALERLAQNHEEYRQTIVSVLCAYLRMRFPESAPAANPNSWEEEEQVRLTAQDILTRHLRYDQDEASPDFWPEISIFLNGAHLIDFRLDGAKIATASFVNATFKGECRFSGTVFAGPVTFRGAAFSGVTSFSKCRFESTASFGESRFQDVAAFRDVTFMERATFTGASFARSVTFSSSDFKKLAKFTSATFANSARFSGSVFYGITDFEDASFEAEAIFSAAEFYGVANFLECIFLAGAKFRGATFHGRTVFTRAQFGGRATYEGCTFVGIALFGGGIFEGQASFRASKFLAVAAFGGVQFMVAARYENAYFDEANFAGATFSARAGFGNATFIGKGNFRSVNFLGLIKFSGNAQAADVDFTDASSSGVRIGDCILPSGWQIAENGVHRSFVHVSSMQP
;
A
#
# COMPACT_ATOMS: atom_id res chain seq x y z
N MET A 1 -88.75 52.17 -3.13
CA MET A 1 -87.86 52.58 -2.02
C MET A 1 -86.59 53.13 -2.63
N ASP A 2 -86.31 54.40 -2.32
CA ASP A 2 -85.29 55.23 -2.95
C ASP A 2 -83.92 54.56 -3.00
N LYS A 3 -83.48 54.28 -4.22
CA LYS A 3 -82.15 53.76 -4.52
C LYS A 3 -81.21 54.93 -4.63
N ASN A 4 -80.57 55.30 -3.53
CA ASN A 4 -79.47 56.27 -3.57
C ASN A 4 -78.24 55.59 -4.21
N PRO A 5 -77.81 55.99 -5.43
CA PRO A 5 -76.75 55.31 -6.18
C PRO A 5 -75.37 55.45 -5.53
N ARG A 6 -75.21 56.35 -4.55
CA ARG A 6 -73.96 56.51 -3.80
C ARG A 6 -73.73 55.37 -2.79
N GLY A 7 -74.79 54.80 -2.20
CA GLY A 7 -74.64 53.76 -1.17
C GLY A 7 -74.04 52.44 -1.67
N ILE A 8 -74.35 52.05 -2.90
CA ILE A 8 -73.89 50.78 -3.49
C ILE A 8 -72.43 50.90 -3.99
N LEU A 9 -72.02 52.08 -4.46
CA LEU A 9 -70.65 52.35 -4.87
C LEU A 9 -69.68 52.34 -3.67
N TYR A 10 -70.10 52.88 -2.52
CA TYR A 10 -69.32 52.81 -1.27
C TYR A 10 -69.24 51.37 -0.72
N PHE A 11 -70.29 50.55 -0.88
CA PHE A 11 -70.26 49.14 -0.46
C PHE A 11 -69.35 48.29 -1.35
N ALA A 12 -69.30 48.57 -2.67
CA ALA A 12 -68.40 47.91 -3.60
C ALA A 12 -66.92 48.32 -3.40
N LEU A 13 -66.65 49.59 -3.06
CA LEU A 13 -65.31 50.06 -2.70
C LEU A 13 -64.84 49.50 -1.34
N ALA A 14 -65.74 49.34 -0.36
CA ALA A 14 -65.41 48.74 0.94
C ALA A 14 -64.99 47.26 0.82
N LEU A 15 -65.56 46.51 -0.13
CA LEU A 15 -65.19 45.10 -0.38
C LEU A 15 -63.88 44.93 -1.17
N ILE A 16 -63.40 45.98 -1.86
CA ILE A 16 -62.08 45.96 -2.53
C ILE A 16 -60.95 46.24 -1.51
N VAL A 17 -61.26 46.91 -0.39
CA VAL A 17 -60.30 47.22 0.69
C VAL A 17 -60.16 46.06 1.69
N ILE A 18 -61.16 45.17 1.81
CA ILE A 18 -61.08 43.96 2.65
C ILE A 18 -60.70 42.78 1.76
N GLY A 19 -59.46 42.30 1.91
CA GLY A 19 -58.76 41.44 0.94
C GLY A 19 -59.52 40.21 0.42
N PHE A 20 -59.36 39.96 -0.89
CA PHE A 20 -59.78 38.74 -1.59
C PHE A 20 -58.87 37.55 -1.24
N GLY A 21 -58.91 37.09 0.01
CA GLY A 21 -58.14 35.95 0.49
C GLY A 21 -58.87 34.60 0.46
N SER A 22 -60.20 34.57 0.35
CA SER A 22 -60.93 33.32 0.66
C SER A 22 -62.37 33.28 0.12
N LEU A 23 -62.55 33.30 -1.20
CA LEU A 23 -63.84 32.99 -1.85
C LEU A 23 -63.64 31.92 -2.93
N SER A 24 -64.55 30.95 -2.97
CA SER A 24 -64.51 29.86 -3.96
C SER A 24 -64.92 30.35 -5.35
N ALA A 25 -64.42 29.69 -6.40
CA ALA A 25 -64.62 30.09 -7.80
C ALA A 25 -66.11 30.22 -8.21
N VAL A 26 -67.02 29.54 -7.51
CA VAL A 26 -68.46 29.55 -7.78
C VAL A 26 -69.12 30.85 -7.29
N THR A 27 -68.66 31.44 -6.18
CA THR A 27 -69.21 32.70 -5.64
C THR A 27 -68.79 33.91 -6.47
N ILE A 28 -67.63 33.83 -7.13
CA ILE A 28 -67.14 34.87 -8.05
C ILE A 28 -67.93 34.88 -9.36
N ALA A 29 -68.31 33.69 -9.87
CA ALA A 29 -69.05 33.56 -11.13
C ALA A 29 -70.51 34.04 -11.03
N THR A 30 -71.20 33.76 -9.92
CA THR A 30 -72.57 34.25 -9.69
C THR A 30 -72.62 35.77 -9.48
N PHE A 31 -71.60 36.34 -8.83
CA PHE A 31 -71.45 37.79 -8.69
C PHE A 31 -71.21 38.50 -10.03
N TYR A 32 -70.39 37.90 -10.90
CA TYR A 32 -70.17 38.39 -12.28
C TYR A 32 -71.42 38.32 -13.15
N GLY A 33 -72.25 37.28 -12.99
CA GLY A 33 -73.54 37.14 -13.69
C GLY A 33 -74.57 38.20 -13.29
N ALA A 34 -74.57 38.64 -12.03
CA ALA A 34 -75.48 39.69 -11.54
C ALA A 34 -75.06 41.09 -12.02
N ILE A 35 -73.75 41.38 -12.04
CA ILE A 35 -73.20 42.65 -12.53
C ILE A 35 -73.40 42.80 -14.05
N THR A 36 -73.20 41.73 -14.82
CA THR A 36 -73.41 41.77 -16.28
C THR A 36 -74.87 41.96 -16.68
N ARG A 37 -75.84 41.42 -15.92
CA ARG A 37 -77.28 41.69 -16.13
C ARG A 37 -77.71 43.10 -15.72
N TYR A 38 -77.05 43.73 -14.75
CA TYR A 38 -77.36 45.11 -14.36
C TYR A 38 -76.72 46.14 -15.30
N LEU A 39 -75.54 45.81 -15.86
CA LEU A 39 -74.85 46.63 -16.86
C LEU A 39 -75.48 46.56 -18.26
N SER A 40 -76.37 45.61 -18.55
CA SER A 40 -77.05 45.51 -19.85
C SER A 40 -78.23 46.48 -20.04
N LEU A 41 -78.56 47.31 -19.05
CA LEU A 41 -79.60 48.35 -19.12
C LEU A 41 -79.05 49.78 -19.08
N ALA A 42 -77.73 49.95 -19.07
CA ALA A 42 -77.07 51.26 -19.12
C ALA A 42 -76.30 51.43 -20.45
N SER A 43 -76.44 52.59 -21.07
CA SER A 43 -75.94 52.90 -22.42
C SER A 43 -74.46 52.57 -22.62
N GLY A 44 -74.16 51.96 -23.79
CA GLY A 44 -72.95 51.21 -24.13
C GLY A 44 -71.63 51.97 -24.25
N LYS A 45 -71.28 52.85 -23.31
CA LYS A 45 -69.95 53.53 -23.27
C LYS A 45 -69.15 53.31 -21.98
N ILE A 46 -69.65 52.54 -21.01
CA ILE A 46 -68.93 52.22 -19.74
C ILE A 46 -68.32 50.79 -19.75
N ILE A 47 -68.65 49.97 -20.75
CA ILE A 47 -68.29 48.53 -20.79
C ILE A 47 -66.80 48.28 -21.09
N ILE A 48 -66.09 49.22 -21.74
CA ILE A 48 -64.70 49.01 -22.20
C ILE A 48 -63.65 49.34 -21.11
N ALA A 49 -63.97 50.17 -20.12
CA ALA A 49 -62.98 50.59 -19.11
C ALA A 49 -62.81 49.59 -17.95
N ILE A 50 -63.88 48.86 -17.58
CA ILE A 50 -63.86 47.96 -16.41
C ILE A 50 -63.46 46.52 -16.81
N THR A 51 -63.73 46.09 -18.05
CA THR A 51 -63.34 44.76 -18.55
C THR A 51 -61.83 44.64 -18.83
N GLY A 52 -61.16 45.73 -19.24
CA GLY A 52 -59.71 45.73 -19.48
C GLY A 52 -58.84 45.61 -18.22
N SER A 53 -59.32 46.13 -17.07
CA SER A 53 -58.54 46.13 -15.82
C SER A 53 -58.61 44.80 -15.07
N ALA A 54 -59.68 44.02 -15.24
CA ALA A 54 -59.86 42.72 -14.61
C ALA A 54 -59.06 41.58 -15.27
N VAL A 55 -58.79 41.67 -16.58
CA VAL A 55 -57.99 40.67 -17.32
C VAL A 55 -56.48 40.81 -17.03
N GLY A 56 -56.00 42.02 -16.74
CA GLY A 56 -54.59 42.26 -16.37
C GLY A 56 -54.21 41.77 -14.97
N LEU A 57 -55.12 41.90 -13.99
CA LEU A 57 -54.88 41.45 -12.61
C LEU A 57 -55.02 39.93 -12.44
N LEU A 58 -55.89 39.26 -13.20
CA LEU A 58 -56.01 37.80 -13.17
C LEU A 58 -54.75 37.10 -13.75
N GLY A 59 -54.10 37.72 -14.75
CA GLY A 59 -52.87 37.19 -15.35
C GLY A 59 -51.67 37.18 -14.39
N ILE A 60 -51.58 38.17 -13.49
CA ILE A 60 -50.48 38.30 -12.51
C ILE A 60 -50.68 37.34 -11.31
N VAL A 61 -51.93 37.09 -10.90
CA VAL A 61 -52.24 36.17 -9.78
C VAL A 61 -52.18 34.69 -10.21
N VAL A 62 -52.55 34.36 -11.45
CA VAL A 62 -52.44 32.97 -11.96
C VAL A 62 -50.98 32.57 -12.27
N MET A 63 -50.09 33.53 -12.61
CA MET A 63 -48.66 33.25 -12.79
C MET A 63 -47.88 33.09 -11.48
N SER A 64 -48.32 33.71 -10.38
CA SER A 64 -47.64 33.59 -9.07
C SER A 64 -47.92 32.26 -8.37
N ASN A 65 -49.12 31.66 -8.55
CA ASN A 65 -49.47 30.39 -7.90
C ASN A 65 -48.98 29.11 -8.63
N ARG A 66 -48.35 29.22 -9.81
CA ARG A 66 -47.65 28.07 -10.46
C ARG A 66 -46.17 27.96 -10.08
N ALA A 67 -45.62 28.92 -9.34
CA ALA A 67 -44.21 28.95 -8.94
C ALA A 67 -43.91 28.21 -7.62
N ALA A 68 -44.89 27.52 -7.03
CA ALA A 68 -44.71 26.66 -5.86
C ALA A 68 -44.64 25.18 -6.29
N ARG A 69 -43.68 24.84 -7.15
CA ARG A 69 -43.19 23.46 -7.28
C ARG A 69 -41.78 23.42 -7.84
N VAL A 70 -40.83 23.36 -6.90
CA VAL A 70 -39.49 22.76 -6.99
C VAL A 70 -38.85 22.78 -8.38
N ARG A 71 -37.96 23.77 -8.61
CA ARG A 71 -36.87 23.64 -9.58
C ARG A 71 -35.66 24.44 -9.12
N LYS A 72 -34.52 23.74 -9.02
CA LYS A 72 -33.16 24.29 -8.96
C LYS A 72 -33.04 25.40 -10.02
N PHE A 73 -32.88 26.65 -9.60
CA PHE A 73 -32.69 27.76 -10.52
C PHE A 73 -31.24 27.82 -10.98
N GLY A 74 -30.97 27.22 -12.14
CA GLY A 74 -29.95 27.74 -13.04
C GLY A 74 -30.29 29.17 -13.44
N GLN A 75 -29.25 29.99 -13.53
CA GLN A 75 -29.20 31.38 -14.02
C GLN A 75 -30.54 31.98 -14.45
N LEU A 76 -31.25 32.61 -13.50
CA LEU A 76 -32.39 33.47 -13.82
C LEU A 76 -31.91 34.63 -14.71
N LYS A 77 -32.44 34.72 -15.93
CA LYS A 77 -32.07 35.78 -16.90
C LYS A 77 -32.37 37.16 -16.32
N THR A 78 -31.40 38.06 -16.41
CA THR A 78 -31.55 39.47 -16.04
C THR A 78 -32.72 40.09 -16.80
N ILE A 79 -33.63 40.77 -16.10
CA ILE A 79 -34.64 41.60 -16.75
C ILE A 79 -33.91 42.64 -17.60
N SER A 80 -34.00 42.50 -18.92
CA SER A 80 -33.36 43.41 -19.87
C SER A 80 -33.86 44.83 -19.63
N TRP A 81 -32.95 45.82 -19.70
CA TRP A 81 -33.27 47.24 -19.59
C TRP A 81 -34.43 47.67 -20.50
N ARG A 82 -34.62 46.96 -21.63
CA ARG A 82 -35.71 47.15 -22.59
C ARG A 82 -37.10 47.02 -21.95
N TRP A 83 -37.28 46.16 -20.95
CA TRP A 83 -38.57 45.99 -20.26
C TRP A 83 -38.88 47.12 -19.28
N VAL A 84 -37.86 47.70 -18.64
CA VAL A 84 -38.03 48.90 -17.80
C VAL A 84 -38.40 50.10 -18.68
N VAL A 85 -37.71 50.27 -19.81
CA VAL A 85 -38.01 51.33 -20.79
C VAL A 85 -39.40 51.13 -21.39
N ALA A 86 -39.76 49.91 -21.79
CA ALA A 86 -41.10 49.61 -22.29
C ALA A 86 -42.19 49.91 -21.25
N GLY A 87 -41.96 49.58 -19.97
CA GLY A 87 -42.87 49.91 -18.88
C GLY A 87 -43.08 51.42 -18.70
N VAL A 88 -42.01 52.22 -18.79
CA VAL A 88 -42.07 53.70 -18.75
C VAL A 88 -42.86 54.24 -19.94
N PHE A 89 -42.63 53.74 -21.15
CA PHE A 89 -43.39 54.16 -22.34
C PHE A 89 -44.87 53.79 -22.24
N ILE A 90 -45.19 52.59 -21.76
CA ILE A 90 -46.58 52.16 -21.57
C ILE A 90 -47.29 53.02 -20.52
N ALA A 91 -46.60 53.38 -19.43
CA ALA A 91 -47.14 54.27 -18.39
C ALA A 91 -47.39 55.70 -18.90
N ALA A 92 -46.46 56.25 -19.69
CA ALA A 92 -46.62 57.55 -20.32
C ALA A 92 -47.75 57.55 -21.35
N LEU A 93 -47.82 56.50 -22.17
CA LEU A 93 -48.87 56.33 -23.18
C LEU A 93 -50.25 56.15 -22.53
N SER A 94 -50.36 55.38 -21.44
CA SER A 94 -51.64 55.18 -20.75
C SER A 94 -52.11 56.47 -20.07
N ALA A 95 -51.22 57.22 -19.41
CA ALA A 95 -51.55 58.53 -18.85
C ALA A 95 -52.01 59.51 -19.94
N TRP A 96 -51.32 59.54 -21.09
CA TRP A 96 -51.70 60.37 -22.22
C TRP A 96 -53.06 59.97 -22.82
N LEU A 97 -53.30 58.68 -23.06
CA LEU A 97 -54.56 58.17 -23.59
C LEU A 97 -55.73 58.43 -22.64
N VAL A 98 -55.57 58.18 -21.34
CA VAL A 98 -56.61 58.43 -20.33
C VAL A 98 -56.93 59.93 -20.24
N THR A 99 -55.91 60.79 -20.25
CA THR A 99 -56.10 62.25 -20.21
C THR A 99 -56.78 62.75 -21.48
N SER A 100 -56.34 62.29 -22.65
CA SER A 100 -56.91 62.66 -23.96
C SER A 100 -58.36 62.21 -24.09
N TRP A 101 -58.67 60.98 -23.66
CA TRP A 101 -60.03 60.47 -23.65
C TRP A 101 -60.93 61.26 -22.69
N LEU A 102 -60.47 61.51 -21.45
CA LEU A 102 -61.23 62.32 -20.48
C LEU A 102 -61.43 63.77 -20.96
N LEU A 103 -60.45 64.37 -21.63
CA LEU A 103 -60.56 65.70 -22.22
C LEU A 103 -61.57 65.75 -23.39
N SER A 104 -61.62 64.69 -24.21
CA SER A 104 -62.61 64.63 -25.30
C SER A 104 -64.06 64.49 -24.79
N ILE A 105 -64.25 63.90 -23.60
CA ILE A 105 -65.55 63.83 -22.91
C ILE A 105 -65.88 65.14 -22.18
N ALA A 106 -64.86 65.88 -21.71
CA ALA A 106 -65.04 67.12 -20.96
C ALA A 106 -65.63 68.28 -21.78
N GLY A 107 -65.48 68.29 -23.12
CA GLY A 107 -65.98 69.38 -23.98
C GLY A 107 -65.33 70.72 -23.60
N ASP A 108 -66.07 71.83 -23.60
CA ASP A 108 -65.57 73.17 -23.23
C ASP A 108 -65.77 73.57 -21.75
N ASP A 109 -66.18 72.64 -20.89
CA ASP A 109 -66.35 72.90 -19.45
C ASP A 109 -64.99 72.99 -18.72
N PRO A 110 -64.62 74.17 -18.17
CA PRO A 110 -63.32 74.37 -17.51
C PRO A 110 -63.12 73.46 -16.29
N GLY A 111 -64.17 73.15 -15.53
CA GLY A 111 -64.07 72.33 -14.31
C GLY A 111 -63.77 70.87 -14.62
N ARG A 112 -64.42 70.33 -15.65
CA ARG A 112 -64.19 68.94 -16.10
C ARG A 112 -62.84 68.76 -16.78
N LYS A 113 -62.32 69.78 -17.48
CA LYS A 113 -60.95 69.76 -18.02
C LYS A 113 -59.90 69.63 -16.89
N LEU A 114 -60.11 70.29 -15.76
CA LEU A 114 -59.20 70.23 -14.61
C LEU A 114 -59.21 68.85 -13.93
N ASP A 115 -60.37 68.24 -13.72
CA ASP A 115 -60.49 66.91 -13.11
C ASP A 115 -59.93 65.80 -14.01
N ALA A 116 -60.06 65.94 -15.34
CA ALA A 116 -59.42 65.08 -16.32
C ALA A 116 -57.89 65.10 -16.19
N ILE A 117 -57.30 66.29 -16.08
CA ILE A 117 -55.85 66.47 -15.90
C ILE A 117 -55.40 65.87 -14.56
N LYS A 118 -56.13 66.12 -13.46
CA LYS A 118 -55.80 65.55 -12.14
C LYS A 118 -55.81 64.02 -12.15
N THR A 119 -56.79 63.42 -12.81
CA THR A 119 -56.93 61.96 -12.92
C THR A 119 -55.83 61.36 -13.80
N GLY A 120 -55.47 62.02 -14.91
CA GLY A 120 -54.30 61.64 -15.71
C GLY A 120 -53.00 61.64 -14.91
N LEU A 121 -52.82 62.64 -14.04
CA LEU A 121 -51.65 62.79 -13.20
C LEU A 121 -51.56 61.72 -12.10
N THR A 122 -52.68 61.32 -11.49
CA THR A 122 -52.70 60.24 -10.48
C THR A 122 -52.43 58.86 -11.09
N VAL A 123 -52.91 58.61 -12.32
CA VAL A 123 -52.59 57.39 -13.08
C VAL A 123 -51.09 57.34 -13.41
N GLY A 124 -50.51 58.46 -13.84
CA GLY A 124 -49.06 58.59 -14.05
C GLY A 124 -48.26 58.35 -12.78
N ALA A 125 -48.69 58.89 -11.64
CA ALA A 125 -48.02 58.71 -10.35
C ALA A 125 -48.07 57.25 -9.85
N GLY A 126 -49.21 56.57 -9.98
CA GLY A 126 -49.35 55.15 -9.63
C GLY A 126 -48.46 54.23 -10.48
N ALA A 127 -48.40 54.49 -11.79
CA ALA A 127 -47.51 53.76 -12.68
C ALA A 127 -46.03 54.05 -12.37
N GLY A 128 -45.69 55.30 -12.02
CA GLY A 128 -44.36 55.68 -11.55
C GLY A 128 -43.92 54.95 -10.28
N GLY A 129 -44.82 54.76 -9.31
CA GLY A 129 -44.56 53.99 -8.08
C GLY A 129 -44.25 52.50 -8.34
N ILE A 130 -44.97 51.88 -9.28
CA ILE A 130 -44.70 50.49 -9.70
C ILE A 130 -43.33 50.38 -10.39
N ILE A 131 -42.97 51.35 -11.23
CA ILE A 131 -41.65 51.41 -11.87
C ILE A 131 -40.55 51.60 -10.81
N ALA A 132 -40.77 52.45 -9.80
CA ALA A 132 -39.83 52.64 -8.70
C ALA A 132 -39.62 51.35 -7.88
N LEU A 133 -40.68 50.61 -7.58
CA LEU A 133 -40.61 49.28 -6.96
C LEU A 133 -39.87 48.26 -7.84
N LEU A 134 -40.11 48.25 -9.15
CA LEU A 134 -39.38 47.40 -10.09
C LEU A 134 -37.88 47.75 -10.15
N ILE A 135 -37.53 49.03 -10.08
CA ILE A 135 -36.14 49.48 -10.02
C ILE A 135 -35.51 49.10 -8.67
N ALA A 136 -36.22 49.31 -7.55
CA ALA A 136 -35.74 48.97 -6.22
C ALA A 136 -35.50 47.46 -6.06
N THR A 137 -36.47 46.64 -6.49
CA THR A 137 -36.32 45.18 -6.52
C THR A 137 -35.16 44.77 -7.42
N ARG A 138 -35.07 45.30 -8.65
CA ARG A 138 -33.92 45.01 -9.54
C ARG A 138 -32.58 45.39 -8.89
N ARG A 139 -32.50 46.53 -8.19
CA ARG A 139 -31.30 46.93 -7.45
C ARG A 139 -30.97 45.92 -6.35
N GLN A 140 -31.95 45.50 -5.56
CA GLN A 140 -31.78 44.49 -4.51
C GLN A 140 -31.30 43.15 -5.09
N TRP A 141 -31.90 42.66 -6.17
CA TRP A 141 -31.49 41.42 -6.84
C TRP A 141 -30.07 41.49 -7.40
N LEU A 142 -29.66 42.65 -7.93
CA LEU A 142 -28.29 42.86 -8.39
C LEU A 142 -27.31 42.86 -7.21
N GLN A 143 -27.66 43.51 -6.10
CA GLN A 143 -26.85 43.53 -4.87
C GLN A 143 -26.71 42.14 -4.23
N GLU A 144 -27.79 41.35 -4.20
CA GLU A 144 -27.73 39.97 -3.70
C GLU A 144 -26.82 39.09 -4.58
N ARG A 145 -26.82 39.28 -5.91
CA ARG A 145 -25.91 38.58 -6.82
C ARG A 145 -24.47 39.00 -6.67
N THR A 146 -24.19 40.30 -6.58
CA THR A 146 -22.81 40.77 -6.37
C THR A 146 -22.29 40.23 -5.05
N HIS A 147 -23.10 40.24 -3.99
CA HIS A 147 -22.69 39.70 -2.69
C HIS A 147 -22.46 38.18 -2.68
N ILE A 148 -23.29 37.39 -3.40
CA ILE A 148 -23.04 35.94 -3.55
C ILE A 148 -21.75 35.70 -4.34
N HIS A 149 -21.54 36.42 -5.44
CA HIS A 149 -20.35 36.27 -6.27
C HIS A 149 -19.08 36.75 -5.53
N GLU A 150 -19.18 37.83 -4.76
CA GLU A 150 -18.10 38.32 -3.89
C GLU A 150 -17.72 37.28 -2.83
N ARG A 151 -18.69 36.56 -2.25
CA ARG A 151 -18.40 35.47 -1.31
C ARG A 151 -17.66 34.31 -1.98
N GLU A 152 -18.10 33.90 -3.16
CA GLU A 152 -17.42 32.84 -3.93
C GLU A 152 -15.99 33.27 -4.30
N ILE A 153 -15.81 34.50 -4.80
CA ILE A 153 -14.48 35.05 -5.11
C ILE A 153 -13.64 35.15 -3.83
N ALA A 154 -14.20 35.59 -2.69
CA ALA A 154 -13.48 35.72 -1.44
C ALA A 154 -13.02 34.37 -0.90
N GLN A 155 -13.84 33.32 -1.00
CA GLN A 155 -13.45 31.95 -0.63
C GLN A 155 -12.34 31.41 -1.52
N LEU A 156 -12.47 31.55 -2.84
CA LEU A 156 -11.42 31.16 -3.79
C LEU A 156 -10.13 31.95 -3.54
N THR A 157 -10.23 33.25 -3.27
CA THR A 157 -9.08 34.10 -2.96
C THR A 157 -8.41 33.70 -1.64
N GLN A 158 -9.19 33.33 -0.61
CA GLN A 158 -8.65 32.83 0.65
C GLN A 158 -7.96 31.47 0.49
N TYR A 159 -8.55 30.58 -0.31
CA TYR A 159 -7.95 29.30 -0.66
C TYR A 159 -6.62 29.51 -1.39
N ASP A 160 -6.62 30.32 -2.46
CA ASP A 160 -5.42 30.67 -3.23
C ASP A 160 -4.37 31.36 -2.36
N ALA A 161 -4.78 32.24 -1.44
CA ALA A 161 -3.85 32.91 -0.52
C ALA A 161 -3.23 31.93 0.48
N THR A 162 -4.00 30.94 0.95
CA THR A 162 -3.51 29.90 1.86
C THR A 162 -2.52 28.98 1.15
N GLU A 163 -2.86 28.50 -0.05
CA GLU A 163 -1.97 27.71 -0.92
C GLU A 163 -0.67 28.45 -1.24
N ARG A 164 -0.75 29.74 -1.62
CA ARG A 164 0.44 30.57 -1.86
C ARG A 164 1.29 30.70 -0.62
N ARG A 165 0.68 30.98 0.54
CA ARG A 165 1.40 31.11 1.81
C ARG A 165 2.11 29.80 2.19
N VAL A 166 1.45 28.65 2.02
CA VAL A 166 2.04 27.33 2.26
C VAL A 166 3.22 27.09 1.30
N THR A 167 3.05 27.41 0.02
CA THR A 167 4.10 27.29 -1.00
C THR A 167 5.30 28.19 -0.69
N GLU A 168 5.07 29.44 -0.25
CA GLU A 168 6.12 30.37 0.16
C GLU A 168 6.86 29.88 1.42
N LEU A 169 6.13 29.35 2.41
CA LEU A 169 6.73 28.75 3.62
C LEU A 169 7.57 27.52 3.26
N TYR A 170 7.07 26.65 2.39
CA TYR A 170 7.81 25.51 1.86
C TYR A 170 9.08 25.97 1.15
N ALA A 171 8.98 26.91 0.21
CA ALA A 171 10.12 27.41 -0.55
C ALA A 171 11.18 28.06 0.35
N SER A 172 10.73 28.84 1.35
CA SER A 172 11.59 29.46 2.35
C SER A 172 12.32 28.41 3.20
N ALA A 173 11.61 27.42 3.74
CA ALA A 173 12.18 26.38 4.59
C ALA A 173 13.10 25.43 3.80
N ALA A 174 12.72 25.04 2.57
CA ALA A 174 13.58 24.27 1.68
C ALA A 174 14.85 25.05 1.30
N GLY A 175 14.75 26.36 1.06
CA GLY A 175 15.90 27.23 0.82
C GLY A 175 16.87 27.30 2.00
N GLN A 176 16.36 27.23 3.24
CA GLN A 176 17.20 27.21 4.44
C GLN A 176 18.11 25.96 4.52
N LEU A 177 17.73 24.83 3.92
CA LEU A 177 18.57 23.63 3.87
C LEU A 177 19.86 23.81 3.05
N GLY A 178 19.92 24.81 2.17
CA GLY A 178 21.12 25.16 1.42
C GLY A 178 22.07 26.13 2.14
N ASN A 179 21.74 26.55 3.37
CA ASN A 179 22.55 27.53 4.10
C ASN A 179 23.84 26.92 4.66
N GLU A 180 24.94 27.67 4.67
CA GLU A 180 26.22 27.21 5.23
C GLU A 180 26.15 26.94 6.75
N LYS A 181 25.30 27.68 7.49
CA LYS A 181 25.16 27.55 8.93
C LYS A 181 24.19 26.42 9.28
N ALA A 182 24.66 25.43 10.04
CA ALA A 182 23.84 24.29 10.47
C ALA A 182 22.59 24.71 11.26
N ALA A 183 22.69 25.73 12.12
CA ALA A 183 21.54 26.24 12.87
C ALA A 183 20.38 26.73 11.97
N VAL A 184 20.70 27.30 10.80
CA VAL A 184 19.68 27.73 9.82
C VAL A 184 19.07 26.51 9.12
N ARG A 185 19.88 25.50 8.79
CA ARG A 185 19.38 24.25 8.21
C ARG A 185 18.45 23.51 9.18
N LEU A 186 18.80 23.43 10.46
CA LEU A 186 17.96 22.86 11.53
C LEU A 186 16.62 23.59 11.64
N ALA A 187 16.62 24.93 11.64
CA ALA A 187 15.38 25.71 11.63
C ALA A 187 14.52 25.40 10.40
N GLY A 188 15.15 25.22 9.24
CA GLY A 188 14.48 24.78 8.01
C GLY A 188 13.84 23.40 8.14
N LEU A 189 14.55 22.42 8.72
CA LEU A 189 14.01 21.07 8.96
C LEU A 189 12.77 21.10 9.86
N TYR A 190 12.80 21.82 10.99
CA TYR A 190 11.64 21.92 11.88
C TYR A 190 10.48 22.72 11.26
N ALA A 191 10.77 23.72 10.42
CA ALA A 191 9.74 24.43 9.66
C ALA A 191 9.05 23.51 8.64
N LEU A 192 9.81 22.65 7.95
CA LEU A 192 9.28 21.64 7.05
C LEU A 192 8.46 20.57 7.80
N GLU A 193 8.97 20.04 8.91
CA GLU A 193 8.25 19.08 9.75
C GLU A 193 6.89 19.64 10.20
N ARG A 194 6.88 20.87 10.74
CA ARG A 194 5.65 21.55 11.15
C ARG A 194 4.69 21.77 9.98
N LEU A 195 5.19 22.05 8.78
CA LEU A 195 4.34 22.19 7.60
C LEU A 195 3.68 20.86 7.23
N ALA A 196 4.44 19.76 7.19
CA ALA A 196 3.92 18.42 6.93
C ALA A 196 2.92 17.95 8.01
N GLN A 197 3.14 18.33 9.26
CA GLN A 197 2.24 17.96 10.35
C GLN A 197 0.86 18.60 10.22
N ASN A 198 0.78 19.82 9.69
CA ASN A 198 -0.48 20.56 9.54
C ASN A 198 -1.15 20.38 8.17
N HIS A 199 -0.42 19.86 7.18
CA HIS A 199 -0.89 19.72 5.80
C HIS A 199 -0.52 18.35 5.23
N GLU A 200 -1.50 17.44 5.22
CA GLU A 200 -1.28 16.03 4.86
C GLU A 200 -0.77 15.86 3.43
N GLU A 201 -1.28 16.70 2.52
CA GLU A 201 -0.95 16.73 1.11
C GLU A 201 0.53 17.06 0.81
N TYR A 202 1.24 17.67 1.76
CA TYR A 202 2.66 17.99 1.63
C TYR A 202 3.61 16.97 2.28
N ARG A 203 3.10 16.00 3.07
CA ARG A 203 3.94 15.05 3.82
C ARG A 203 4.94 14.31 2.92
N GLN A 204 4.47 13.71 1.83
CA GLN A 204 5.34 12.98 0.91
C GLN A 204 6.36 13.90 0.22
N THR A 205 5.97 15.12 -0.17
CA THR A 205 6.86 16.11 -0.78
C THR A 205 7.97 16.50 0.20
N ILE A 206 7.63 16.75 1.46
CA ILE A 206 8.58 17.11 2.51
C ILE A 206 9.52 15.94 2.83
N VAL A 207 8.99 14.72 2.99
CA VAL A 207 9.81 13.50 3.14
C VAL A 207 10.77 13.34 1.96
N SER A 208 10.34 13.66 0.74
CA SER A 208 11.18 13.59 -0.46
C SER A 208 12.33 14.61 -0.42
N VAL A 209 12.09 15.81 0.12
CA VAL A 209 13.14 16.82 0.36
C VAL A 209 14.12 16.35 1.44
N LEU A 210 13.64 15.79 2.56
CA LEU A 210 14.49 15.20 3.59
C LEU A 210 15.36 14.07 3.03
N CYS A 211 14.78 13.17 2.25
CA CYS A 211 15.51 12.11 1.56
C CYS A 211 16.52 12.65 0.54
N ALA A 212 16.19 13.74 -0.16
CA ALA A 212 17.13 14.41 -1.07
C ALA A 212 18.34 15.00 -0.32
N TYR A 213 18.09 15.62 0.84
CA TYR A 213 19.15 16.13 1.71
C TYR A 213 20.07 14.99 2.21
N LEU A 214 19.50 13.90 2.71
CA LEU A 214 20.26 12.74 3.21
C LEU A 214 21.09 12.04 2.12
N ARG A 215 20.67 12.12 0.85
CA ARG A 215 21.43 11.62 -0.30
C ARG A 215 22.59 12.52 -0.73
N MET A 216 22.67 13.77 -0.25
CA MET A 216 23.83 14.61 -0.52
C MET A 216 25.08 14.00 0.12
N ARG A 217 26.23 14.19 -0.55
CA ARG A 217 27.52 13.63 -0.12
C ARG A 217 27.83 13.99 1.33
N PHE A 218 28.18 12.97 2.13
CA PHE A 218 28.69 13.14 3.48
C PHE A 218 30.17 12.74 3.53
N PRO A 219 31.10 13.65 3.88
CA PRO A 219 32.52 13.33 3.95
C PRO A 219 32.80 12.33 5.09
N GLU A 220 33.66 11.33 4.81
CA GLU A 220 33.98 10.24 5.75
C GLU A 220 34.74 10.70 7.00
N SER A 221 35.39 11.86 6.92
CA SER A 221 36.14 12.47 8.02
C SER A 221 36.06 13.99 7.98
N ALA A 222 36.32 14.61 9.12
CA ALA A 222 36.29 16.06 9.25
C ALA A 222 37.38 16.72 8.38
N PRO A 223 37.04 17.74 7.59
CA PRO A 223 38.04 18.46 6.80
C PRO A 223 39.02 19.19 7.73
N ALA A 224 40.32 19.08 7.45
CA ALA A 224 41.38 19.70 8.26
C ALA A 224 41.21 21.22 8.42
N ALA A 225 40.60 21.88 7.43
CA ALA A 225 40.35 23.32 7.46
C ALA A 225 39.24 23.75 8.43
N ASN A 226 38.25 22.89 8.71
CA ASN A 226 37.17 23.19 9.64
C ASN A 226 36.64 21.89 10.29
N PRO A 227 37.25 21.43 11.40
CA PRO A 227 36.87 20.18 12.05
C PRO A 227 35.39 20.13 12.50
N ASN A 228 34.87 21.26 13.01
CA ASN A 228 33.51 21.35 13.56
C ASN A 228 32.42 21.25 12.48
N SER A 229 32.74 21.59 11.22
CA SER A 229 31.77 21.51 10.11
C SER A 229 31.21 20.10 9.89
N TRP A 230 32.00 19.08 10.23
CA TRP A 230 31.58 17.69 10.14
C TRP A 230 30.55 17.33 11.20
N GLU A 231 30.79 17.69 12.47
CA GLU A 231 29.86 17.48 13.58
C GLU A 231 28.56 18.26 13.35
N GLU A 232 28.66 19.50 12.87
CA GLU A 232 27.51 20.33 12.52
C GLU A 232 26.63 19.69 11.43
N GLU A 233 27.24 19.15 10.37
CA GLU A 233 26.52 18.47 9.30
C GLU A 233 25.93 17.13 9.76
N GLU A 234 26.65 16.39 10.59
CA GLU A 234 26.16 15.17 11.23
C GLU A 234 24.89 15.45 12.06
N GLN A 235 24.89 16.49 12.89
CA GLN A 235 23.71 16.87 13.68
C GLN A 235 22.49 17.16 12.80
N VAL A 236 22.65 17.91 11.71
CA VAL A 236 21.55 18.21 10.77
C VAL A 236 20.98 16.94 10.16
N ARG A 237 21.84 15.99 9.77
CA ARG A 237 21.42 14.69 9.20
C ARG A 237 20.72 13.82 10.22
N LEU A 238 21.23 13.77 11.45
CA LEU A 238 20.59 13.06 12.55
C LEU A 238 19.20 13.63 12.82
N THR A 239 19.03 14.95 12.79
CA THR A 239 17.69 15.58 12.89
C THR A 239 16.78 15.18 11.73
N ALA A 240 17.27 15.18 10.49
CA ALA A 240 16.46 14.75 9.34
C ALA A 240 16.04 13.26 9.45
N GLN A 241 16.93 12.38 9.92
CA GLN A 241 16.59 10.98 10.18
C GLN A 241 15.58 10.85 11.32
N ASP A 242 15.73 11.62 12.40
CA ASP A 242 14.85 11.58 13.57
C ASP A 242 13.42 12.02 13.22
N ILE A 243 13.25 13.02 12.35
CA ILE A 243 11.95 13.40 11.78
C ILE A 243 11.33 12.21 11.03
N LEU A 244 12.10 11.52 10.18
CA LEU A 244 11.60 10.31 9.50
C LEU A 244 11.23 9.20 10.51
N THR A 245 12.09 8.94 11.49
CA THR A 245 11.85 7.92 12.53
C THR A 245 10.56 8.19 13.30
N ARG A 246 10.34 9.44 13.74
CA ARG A 246 9.15 9.84 14.49
C ARG A 246 7.88 9.64 13.69
N HIS A 247 7.85 10.16 12.47
CA HIS A 247 6.63 10.21 11.68
C HIS A 247 6.32 8.91 10.93
N LEU A 248 7.28 7.99 10.81
CA LEU A 248 7.03 6.66 10.24
C LEU A 248 6.67 5.62 11.30
N ARG A 249 6.87 5.91 12.58
CA ARG A 249 6.58 4.99 13.68
C ARG A 249 5.07 4.74 13.76
N TYR A 250 4.68 3.47 13.69
CA TYR A 250 3.30 3.03 13.74
C TYR A 250 3.07 2.19 15.01
N ASP A 251 2.24 2.70 15.90
CA ASP A 251 1.74 1.94 17.05
C ASP A 251 0.42 1.28 16.65
N GLN A 252 0.32 -0.04 16.86
CA GLN A 252 -0.88 -0.80 16.48
C GLN A 252 -2.04 -0.57 17.46
N ASP A 253 -1.71 -0.20 18.70
CA ASP A 253 -2.70 -0.10 19.79
C ASP A 253 -3.33 1.30 19.87
N GLU A 254 -2.66 2.34 19.37
CA GLU A 254 -3.17 3.71 19.35
C GLU A 254 -2.60 4.49 18.16
N ALA A 255 -3.45 5.09 17.32
CA ALA A 255 -2.99 5.89 16.20
C ALA A 255 -2.31 7.16 16.72
N SER A 256 -0.97 7.15 16.77
CA SER A 256 -0.20 8.32 17.19
C SER A 256 -0.54 9.51 16.28
N PRO A 257 -0.82 10.70 16.84
CA PRO A 257 -1.08 11.90 16.05
C PRO A 257 0.12 12.33 15.20
N ASP A 258 1.31 11.82 15.51
CA ASP A 258 2.53 12.10 14.76
C ASP A 258 2.75 11.13 13.58
N PHE A 259 2.00 10.03 13.47
CA PHE A 259 2.21 9.08 12.38
C PHE A 259 1.73 9.62 11.03
N TRP A 260 2.58 9.56 10.01
CA TRP A 260 2.26 9.91 8.63
C TRP A 260 2.01 8.63 7.81
N PRO A 261 0.75 8.33 7.44
CA PRO A 261 0.42 7.13 6.68
C PRO A 261 0.90 7.22 5.23
N GLU A 262 1.08 6.04 4.62
CA GLU A 262 1.34 5.87 3.18
C GLU A 262 2.61 6.55 2.63
N ILE A 263 3.59 6.80 3.50
CA ILE A 263 4.84 7.47 3.11
C ILE A 263 5.83 6.51 2.45
N SER A 264 6.44 6.99 1.37
CA SER A 264 7.54 6.34 0.66
C SER A 264 8.88 7.05 0.89
N ILE A 265 9.96 6.29 1.10
CA ILE A 265 11.31 6.81 1.33
C ILE A 265 12.31 6.33 0.27
N PHE A 266 13.08 7.25 -0.31
CA PHE A 266 14.07 6.94 -1.35
C PHE A 266 15.44 7.50 -0.96
N LEU A 267 16.24 6.66 -0.34
CA LEU A 267 17.54 6.96 0.27
C LEU A 267 18.69 6.27 -0.48
N ASN A 268 18.56 6.16 -1.81
CA ASN A 268 19.58 5.56 -2.67
C ASN A 268 20.91 6.32 -2.57
N GLY A 269 21.99 5.62 -2.27
CA GLY A 269 23.32 6.21 -2.07
C GLY A 269 23.45 7.10 -0.83
N ALA A 270 22.45 7.12 0.06
CA ALA A 270 22.51 7.93 1.28
C ALA A 270 23.53 7.37 2.27
N HIS A 271 24.12 8.26 3.07
CA HIS A 271 24.94 7.91 4.24
C HIS A 271 24.09 8.11 5.48
N LEU A 272 23.75 7.02 6.15
CA LEU A 272 22.83 6.98 7.28
C LEU A 272 23.57 6.53 8.54
N ILE A 273 23.37 7.23 9.66
CA ILE A 273 24.12 7.02 10.91
C ILE A 273 23.16 6.57 12.00
N ASP A 274 23.42 5.44 12.64
CA ASP A 274 22.59 4.85 13.68
C ASP A 274 21.09 4.85 13.31
N PHE A 275 20.77 4.43 12.08
CA PHE A 275 19.47 4.64 11.47
C PHE A 275 18.40 3.74 12.10
N ARG A 276 17.28 4.35 12.52
CA ARG A 276 16.21 3.67 13.26
C ARG A 276 14.87 3.84 12.59
N LEU A 277 14.17 2.73 12.42
CA LEU A 277 12.79 2.62 11.95
C LEU A 277 12.04 1.53 12.73
N ASP A 278 12.44 1.22 13.96
CA ASP A 278 11.73 0.22 14.79
C ASP A 278 10.22 0.54 14.87
N GLY A 279 9.40 -0.45 14.60
CA GLY A 279 7.94 -0.32 14.58
C GLY A 279 7.41 0.64 13.50
N ALA A 280 8.18 0.97 12.47
CA ALA A 280 7.70 1.83 11.40
C ALA A 280 6.69 1.13 10.47
N LYS A 281 5.86 1.90 9.78
CA LYS A 281 5.06 1.42 8.63
C LYS A 281 5.35 2.27 7.41
N ILE A 282 5.79 1.64 6.32
CA ILE A 282 6.35 2.33 5.16
C ILE A 282 5.68 1.80 3.89
N ALA A 283 5.22 2.70 3.03
CA ALA A 283 4.53 2.34 1.79
C ALA A 283 5.48 1.77 0.74
N THR A 284 6.63 2.40 0.50
CA THR A 284 7.67 1.90 -0.41
C THR A 284 9.01 2.43 0.05
N ALA A 285 10.07 1.63 -0.06
CA ALA A 285 11.39 2.05 0.39
C ALA A 285 12.51 1.64 -0.57
N SER A 286 13.49 2.51 -0.76
CA SER A 286 14.66 2.22 -1.58
C SER A 286 15.93 2.73 -0.92
N PHE A 287 16.88 1.83 -0.72
CA PHE A 287 18.18 2.04 -0.10
C PHE A 287 19.30 1.50 -1.01
N VAL A 288 19.11 1.59 -2.33
CA VAL A 288 20.09 1.05 -3.29
C VAL A 288 21.42 1.74 -3.08
N ASN A 289 22.48 0.96 -2.87
CA ASN A 289 23.83 1.44 -2.58
C ASN A 289 23.93 2.41 -1.38
N ALA A 290 22.96 2.42 -0.48
CA ALA A 290 23.03 3.21 0.75
C ALA A 290 24.10 2.63 1.70
N THR A 291 24.74 3.51 2.46
CA THR A 291 25.71 3.13 3.51
C THR A 291 25.11 3.40 4.87
N PHE A 292 25.08 2.38 5.70
CA PHE A 292 24.59 2.39 7.07
C PHE A 292 25.77 2.29 8.03
N LYS A 293 26.04 3.38 8.74
CA LYS A 293 27.09 3.51 9.75
C LYS A 293 26.50 3.32 11.14
N GLY A 294 27.17 2.51 11.97
CA GLY A 294 26.70 2.24 13.33
C GLY A 294 25.52 1.26 13.38
N GLU A 295 24.79 1.29 14.50
CA GLU A 295 23.71 0.33 14.77
C GLU A 295 22.46 0.67 13.96
N CYS A 296 21.96 -0.30 13.19
CA CYS A 296 20.78 -0.09 12.33
C CYS A 296 19.61 -0.95 12.78
N ARG A 297 18.47 -0.31 13.03
CA ARG A 297 17.31 -0.99 13.63
C ARG A 297 16.04 -0.76 12.81
N PHE A 298 15.45 -1.87 12.39
CA PHE A 298 14.17 -1.93 11.68
C PHE A 298 13.20 -2.85 12.42
N SER A 299 13.42 -3.19 13.69
CA SER A 299 12.71 -4.30 14.33
C SER A 299 11.21 -4.02 14.37
N GLY A 300 10.39 -4.99 13.95
CA GLY A 300 8.93 -4.82 13.87
C GLY A 300 8.44 -3.88 12.77
N THR A 301 9.30 -3.44 11.84
CA THR A 301 8.86 -2.60 10.71
C THR A 301 7.94 -3.36 9.77
N VAL A 302 6.89 -2.69 9.28
CA VAL A 302 6.03 -3.16 8.20
C VAL A 302 6.36 -2.41 6.91
N PHE A 303 6.91 -3.12 5.93
CA PHE A 303 7.06 -2.63 4.56
C PHE A 303 5.85 -3.07 3.74
N ALA A 304 4.87 -2.17 3.56
CA ALA A 304 3.60 -2.46 2.90
C ALA A 304 3.77 -2.69 1.38
N GLY A 305 4.68 -1.95 0.75
CA GLY A 305 5.05 -2.12 -0.65
C GLY A 305 6.50 -2.56 -0.84
N PRO A 306 7.00 -2.53 -2.09
CA PRO A 306 8.33 -3.03 -2.41
C PRO A 306 9.44 -2.33 -1.63
N VAL A 307 10.44 -3.09 -1.21
CA VAL A 307 11.66 -2.54 -0.59
C VAL A 307 12.92 -3.14 -1.18
N THR A 308 13.92 -2.30 -1.39
CA THR A 308 15.24 -2.73 -1.87
C THR A 308 16.37 -2.13 -1.06
N PHE A 309 17.28 -3.00 -0.63
CA PHE A 309 18.58 -2.74 -0.02
C PHE A 309 19.69 -3.24 -0.95
N ARG A 310 19.42 -3.32 -2.27
CA ARG A 310 20.39 -3.86 -3.23
C ARG A 310 21.70 -3.07 -3.18
N GLY A 311 22.83 -3.76 -3.00
CA GLY A 311 24.15 -3.13 -2.90
C GLY A 311 24.38 -2.28 -1.64
N ALA A 312 23.43 -2.25 -0.69
CA ALA A 312 23.59 -1.50 0.55
C ALA A 312 24.69 -2.10 1.44
N ALA A 313 25.41 -1.24 2.16
CA ALA A 313 26.47 -1.63 3.06
C ALA A 313 26.11 -1.29 4.52
N PHE A 314 26.09 -2.30 5.39
CA PHE A 314 25.83 -2.18 6.82
C PHE A 314 27.13 -2.46 7.58
N SER A 315 27.68 -1.43 8.21
CA SER A 315 28.96 -1.52 8.92
C SER A 315 28.84 -1.95 10.38
N GLY A 316 27.68 -1.73 11.01
CA GLY A 316 27.39 -2.13 12.38
C GLY A 316 26.27 -3.17 12.48
N VAL A 317 25.96 -3.53 13.73
CA VAL A 317 24.89 -4.49 14.05
C VAL A 317 23.58 -4.04 13.43
N THR A 318 22.92 -4.95 12.71
CA THR A 318 21.68 -4.64 11.99
C THR A 318 20.56 -5.60 12.37
N SER A 319 19.41 -5.06 12.80
CA SER A 319 18.22 -5.86 13.13
C SER A 319 17.05 -5.56 12.21
N PHE A 320 16.58 -6.58 11.52
CA PHE A 320 15.28 -6.69 10.86
C PHE A 320 14.33 -7.61 11.64
N SER A 321 14.61 -7.90 12.91
CA SER A 321 13.85 -8.89 13.67
C SER A 321 12.36 -8.51 13.74
N LYS A 322 11.46 -9.47 13.56
CA LYS A 322 10.00 -9.26 13.55
C LYS A 322 9.48 -8.36 12.43
N CYS A 323 10.31 -8.02 11.43
CA CYS A 323 9.83 -7.28 10.25
C CYS A 323 8.76 -8.08 9.48
N ARG A 324 7.85 -7.34 8.87
CA ARG A 324 6.90 -7.87 7.89
C ARG A 324 7.08 -7.17 6.56
N PHE A 325 7.41 -7.94 5.53
CA PHE A 325 7.52 -7.47 4.15
C PHE A 325 6.29 -7.95 3.39
N GLU A 326 5.35 -7.05 3.12
CA GLU A 326 4.06 -7.40 2.48
C GLU A 326 4.19 -7.52 0.95
N SER A 327 5.24 -6.94 0.39
CA SER A 327 5.60 -7.06 -1.02
C SER A 327 7.04 -7.57 -1.19
N THR A 328 7.59 -7.47 -2.39
CA THR A 328 8.94 -7.96 -2.70
C THR A 328 10.01 -7.24 -1.88
N ALA A 329 10.93 -8.00 -1.29
CA ALA A 329 12.07 -7.49 -0.54
C ALA A 329 13.38 -7.95 -1.18
N SER A 330 14.26 -7.00 -1.50
CA SER A 330 15.56 -7.29 -2.11
C SER A 330 16.71 -6.83 -1.22
N PHE A 331 17.64 -7.73 -0.95
CA PHE A 331 18.92 -7.54 -0.26
C PHE A 331 20.08 -8.01 -1.16
N GLY A 332 19.86 -8.12 -2.48
CA GLY A 332 20.87 -8.61 -3.41
C GLY A 332 22.16 -7.77 -3.36
N GLU A 333 23.31 -8.41 -3.39
CA GLU A 333 24.63 -7.75 -3.34
C GLU A 333 24.86 -6.86 -2.10
N SER A 334 24.00 -6.96 -1.08
CA SER A 334 24.19 -6.23 0.17
C SER A 334 25.34 -6.80 0.98
N ARG A 335 25.95 -5.96 1.81
CA ARG A 335 27.12 -6.30 2.62
C ARG A 335 26.84 -6.01 4.08
N PHE A 336 26.78 -7.05 4.90
CA PHE A 336 26.66 -6.96 6.35
C PHE A 336 28.03 -7.25 6.98
N GLN A 337 28.71 -6.21 7.43
CA GLN A 337 30.06 -6.32 8.01
C GLN A 337 30.04 -6.79 9.47
N ASP A 338 28.91 -6.60 10.15
CA ASP A 338 28.67 -7.06 11.51
C ASP A 338 27.43 -7.97 11.59
N VAL A 339 27.01 -8.34 12.80
CA VAL A 339 25.89 -9.24 13.06
C VAL A 339 24.60 -8.72 12.42
N ALA A 340 23.92 -9.60 11.70
CA ALA A 340 22.63 -9.31 11.06
C ALA A 340 21.52 -10.23 11.61
N ALA A 341 20.42 -9.65 12.07
CA ALA A 341 19.31 -10.38 12.65
C ALA A 341 18.04 -10.25 11.80
N PHE A 342 17.62 -11.35 11.20
CA PHE A 342 16.34 -11.54 10.52
C PHE A 342 15.52 -12.59 11.28
N ARG A 343 15.44 -12.51 12.61
CA ARG A 343 14.65 -13.46 13.40
C ARG A 343 13.17 -13.12 13.35
N ASP A 344 12.31 -14.13 13.29
CA ASP A 344 10.85 -13.95 13.32
C ASP A 344 10.33 -13.06 12.19
N VAL A 345 11.03 -13.03 11.05
CA VAL A 345 10.67 -12.18 9.91
C VAL A 345 9.65 -12.89 9.03
N THR A 346 8.67 -12.15 8.51
CA THR A 346 7.73 -12.67 7.52
C THR A 346 7.93 -11.97 6.18
N PHE A 347 8.29 -12.73 5.16
CA PHE A 347 8.29 -12.31 3.76
C PHE A 347 7.04 -12.87 3.06
N MET A 348 6.08 -12.01 2.73
CA MET A 348 4.82 -12.40 2.09
C MET A 348 5.00 -12.71 0.60
N GLU A 349 5.94 -12.03 -0.04
CA GLU A 349 6.28 -12.19 -1.46
C GLU A 349 7.74 -12.62 -1.64
N ARG A 350 8.31 -12.42 -2.83
CA ARG A 350 9.70 -12.79 -3.14
C ARG A 350 10.69 -12.07 -2.21
N ALA A 351 11.59 -12.84 -1.59
CA ALA A 351 12.73 -12.35 -0.83
C ALA A 351 14.05 -12.74 -1.54
N THR A 352 14.89 -11.76 -1.85
CA THR A 352 16.14 -11.98 -2.59
C THR A 352 17.35 -11.54 -1.78
N PHE A 353 18.33 -12.43 -1.62
CA PHE A 353 19.65 -12.25 -1.00
C PHE A 353 20.77 -12.69 -1.96
N THR A 354 20.50 -12.71 -3.27
CA THR A 354 21.46 -13.13 -4.29
C THR A 354 22.75 -12.31 -4.18
N GLY A 355 23.89 -12.98 -4.05
CA GLY A 355 25.20 -12.33 -3.90
C GLY A 355 25.37 -11.51 -2.61
N ALA A 356 24.45 -11.62 -1.64
CA ALA A 356 24.61 -10.95 -0.35
C ALA A 356 25.77 -11.56 0.44
N SER A 357 26.47 -10.74 1.21
CA SER A 357 27.61 -11.17 2.03
C SER A 357 27.41 -10.83 3.50
N PHE A 358 27.64 -11.82 4.36
CA PHE A 358 27.56 -11.71 5.82
C PHE A 358 28.92 -12.03 6.42
N ALA A 359 29.63 -11.00 6.87
CA ALA A 359 30.99 -11.13 7.42
C ALA A 359 31.01 -11.64 8.87
N ARG A 360 29.90 -11.50 9.59
CA ARG A 360 29.65 -12.02 10.93
C ARG A 360 28.38 -12.88 10.94
N SER A 361 27.98 -13.33 12.12
CA SER A 361 26.85 -14.24 12.29
C SER A 361 25.55 -13.62 11.77
N VAL A 362 24.75 -14.44 11.08
CA VAL A 362 23.40 -14.07 10.64
C VAL A 362 22.37 -15.08 11.13
N THR A 363 21.18 -14.59 11.49
CA THR A 363 20.06 -15.45 11.89
C THR A 363 18.80 -15.13 11.12
N PHE A 364 18.21 -16.15 10.51
CA PHE A 364 16.88 -16.21 9.91
C PHE A 364 15.93 -17.12 10.70
N SER A 365 16.30 -17.48 11.94
CA SER A 365 15.51 -18.38 12.78
C SER A 365 14.05 -17.96 12.92
N SER A 366 13.17 -18.96 12.91
CA SER A 366 11.72 -18.77 13.08
C SER A 366 11.09 -17.82 12.07
N SER A 367 11.69 -17.67 10.89
CA SER A 367 11.19 -16.80 9.83
C SER A 367 10.37 -17.55 8.80
N ASP A 368 9.41 -16.85 8.22
CA ASP A 368 8.48 -17.36 7.22
C ASP A 368 8.75 -16.75 5.85
N PHE A 369 9.03 -17.60 4.87
CA PHE A 369 9.15 -17.23 3.46
C PHE A 369 7.96 -17.78 2.70
N LYS A 370 6.93 -16.95 2.47
CA LYS A 370 5.65 -17.40 1.90
C LYS A 370 5.73 -17.72 0.40
N LYS A 371 6.71 -17.15 -0.31
CA LYS A 371 6.97 -17.37 -1.74
C LYS A 371 8.44 -17.74 -1.97
N LEU A 372 9.01 -17.29 -3.08
CA LEU A 372 10.38 -17.57 -3.48
C LEU A 372 11.39 -16.89 -2.55
N ALA A 373 12.33 -17.66 -2.00
CA ALA A 373 13.48 -17.18 -1.24
C ALA A 373 14.78 -17.50 -2.00
N LYS A 374 15.52 -16.47 -2.41
CA LYS A 374 16.79 -16.64 -3.17
C LYS A 374 17.99 -16.23 -2.34
N PHE A 375 18.96 -17.12 -2.22
CA PHE A 375 20.27 -16.95 -1.61
C PHE A 375 21.39 -17.36 -2.57
N THR A 376 21.11 -17.40 -3.88
CA THR A 376 22.05 -17.78 -4.93
C THR A 376 23.36 -16.98 -4.79
N SER A 377 24.50 -17.67 -4.77
CA SER A 377 25.84 -17.08 -4.60
C SER A 377 26.01 -16.21 -3.35
N ALA A 378 25.16 -16.36 -2.32
CA ALA A 378 25.33 -15.66 -1.06
C ALA A 378 26.50 -16.26 -0.27
N THR A 379 27.25 -15.41 0.45
CA THR A 379 28.40 -15.82 1.25
C THR A 379 28.16 -15.57 2.74
N PHE A 380 28.36 -16.60 3.54
CA PHE A 380 28.22 -16.59 5.00
C PHE A 380 29.57 -16.92 5.63
N ALA A 381 30.36 -15.88 5.96
CA ALA A 381 31.69 -16.05 6.53
C ALA A 381 31.67 -16.56 7.98
N ASN A 382 30.54 -16.40 8.66
CA ASN A 382 30.33 -16.90 10.02
C ASN A 382 29.00 -17.65 10.15
N SER A 383 28.63 -18.04 11.37
CA SER A 383 27.48 -18.92 11.58
C SER A 383 26.20 -18.36 10.97
N ALA A 384 25.55 -19.16 10.13
CA ALA A 384 24.28 -18.83 9.49
C ALA A 384 23.17 -19.75 10.01
N ARG A 385 22.19 -19.16 10.70
CA ARG A 385 21.14 -19.93 11.38
C ARG A 385 19.78 -19.73 10.71
N PHE A 386 19.19 -20.83 10.25
CA PHE A 386 17.83 -20.94 9.69
C PHE A 386 16.96 -21.87 10.53
N SER A 387 17.27 -22.00 11.83
CA SER A 387 16.57 -22.99 12.68
C SER A 387 15.11 -22.62 12.86
N GLY A 388 14.20 -23.58 12.65
CA GLY A 388 12.76 -23.38 12.76
C GLY A 388 12.15 -22.44 11.72
N SER A 389 12.88 -22.07 10.67
CA SER A 389 12.30 -21.27 9.58
C SER A 389 11.43 -22.13 8.66
N VAL A 390 10.39 -21.54 8.10
CA VAL A 390 9.46 -22.21 7.18
C VAL A 390 9.52 -21.57 5.80
N PHE A 391 9.80 -22.39 4.79
CA PHE A 391 9.85 -22.00 3.39
C PHE A 391 8.68 -22.62 2.63
N TYR A 392 7.67 -21.82 2.33
CA TYR A 392 6.46 -22.28 1.64
C TYR A 392 6.67 -22.42 0.12
N GLY A 393 7.49 -21.54 -0.46
CA GLY A 393 7.84 -21.56 -1.87
C GLY A 393 9.19 -22.21 -2.15
N ILE A 394 9.69 -22.02 -3.37
CA ILE A 394 11.04 -22.45 -3.77
C ILE A 394 12.07 -21.69 -2.92
N THR A 395 13.07 -22.41 -2.44
CA THR A 395 14.23 -21.85 -1.75
C THR A 395 15.49 -22.23 -2.50
N ASP A 396 16.32 -21.24 -2.80
CA ASP A 396 17.44 -21.40 -3.72
C ASP A 396 18.75 -20.91 -3.10
N PHE A 397 19.63 -21.85 -2.77
CA PHE A 397 20.99 -21.67 -2.26
C PHE A 397 22.04 -22.13 -3.28
N GLU A 398 21.71 -22.16 -4.57
CA GLU A 398 22.67 -22.50 -5.62
C GLU A 398 23.94 -21.64 -5.53
N ASP A 399 25.11 -22.27 -5.58
CA ASP A 399 26.43 -21.64 -5.44
C ASP A 399 26.63 -20.84 -4.14
N ALA A 400 25.78 -21.00 -3.12
CA ALA A 400 25.98 -20.35 -1.83
C ALA A 400 27.17 -20.97 -1.09
N SER A 401 27.91 -20.15 -0.34
CA SER A 401 29.07 -20.59 0.45
C SER A 401 28.85 -20.31 1.94
N PHE A 402 28.96 -21.35 2.75
CA PHE A 402 28.93 -21.31 4.21
C PHE A 402 30.32 -21.66 4.74
N GLU A 403 31.08 -20.64 5.14
CA GLU A 403 32.45 -20.82 5.63
C GLU A 403 32.47 -21.38 7.06
N ALA A 404 31.46 -21.02 7.86
CA ALA A 404 31.23 -21.55 9.20
C ALA A 404 29.97 -22.44 9.26
N GLU A 405 29.51 -22.79 10.46
CA GLU A 405 28.37 -23.70 10.62
C GLU A 405 27.07 -23.12 10.03
N ALA A 406 26.47 -23.87 9.11
CA ALA A 406 25.12 -23.63 8.60
C ALA A 406 24.09 -24.48 9.38
N ILE A 407 23.10 -23.83 10.00
CA ILE A 407 22.18 -24.49 10.95
C ILE A 407 20.73 -24.37 10.48
N PHE A 408 20.21 -25.44 9.89
CA PHE A 408 18.83 -25.60 9.39
C PHE A 408 18.00 -26.54 10.29
N SER A 409 18.35 -26.66 11.56
CA SER A 409 17.67 -27.60 12.48
C SER A 409 16.18 -27.25 12.62
N ALA A 410 15.32 -28.27 12.50
CA ALA A 410 13.87 -28.12 12.50
C ALA A 410 13.30 -27.13 11.46
N ALA A 411 14.04 -26.84 10.38
CA ALA A 411 13.50 -26.06 9.26
C ALA A 411 12.53 -26.89 8.42
N GLU A 412 11.54 -26.23 7.82
CA GLU A 412 10.54 -26.86 6.96
C GLU A 412 10.59 -26.28 5.54
N PHE A 413 10.69 -27.14 4.55
CA PHE A 413 10.73 -26.77 3.13
C PHE A 413 9.55 -27.40 2.40
N TYR A 414 8.51 -26.61 2.12
CA TYR A 414 7.34 -27.07 1.37
C TYR A 414 7.55 -27.05 -0.14
N GLY A 415 8.24 -26.03 -0.64
CA GLY A 415 8.65 -25.96 -2.03
C GLY A 415 9.95 -26.72 -2.32
N VAL A 416 10.49 -26.52 -3.52
CA VAL A 416 11.81 -27.06 -3.88
C VAL A 416 12.90 -26.39 -3.04
N ALA A 417 13.77 -27.18 -2.43
CA ALA A 417 14.95 -26.69 -1.72
C ALA A 417 16.21 -27.00 -2.54
N ASN A 418 16.76 -25.97 -3.18
CA ASN A 418 17.92 -26.09 -4.06
C ASN A 418 19.20 -25.70 -3.31
N PHE A 419 20.16 -26.61 -3.22
CA PHE A 419 21.51 -26.47 -2.69
C PHE A 419 22.54 -26.99 -3.71
N LEU A 420 22.20 -26.95 -5.01
CA LEU A 420 23.10 -27.32 -6.10
C LEU A 420 24.42 -26.56 -5.97
N GLU A 421 25.55 -27.28 -6.02
CA GLU A 421 26.90 -26.69 -5.95
C GLU A 421 27.19 -25.84 -4.71
N CYS A 422 26.36 -25.95 -3.68
CA CYS A 422 26.54 -25.24 -2.42
C CYS A 422 27.76 -25.80 -1.65
N ILE A 423 28.52 -24.91 -1.01
CA ILE A 423 29.72 -25.26 -0.24
C ILE A 423 29.46 -25.05 1.26
N PHE A 424 29.65 -26.10 2.05
CA PHE A 424 29.58 -26.09 3.51
C PHE A 424 30.95 -26.43 4.10
N LEU A 425 31.78 -25.43 4.37
CA LEU A 425 33.18 -25.63 4.75
C LEU A 425 33.33 -26.17 6.18
N ALA A 426 32.74 -25.52 7.19
CA ALA A 426 32.85 -25.98 8.59
C ALA A 426 31.79 -27.03 8.99
N GLY A 427 30.68 -27.14 8.24
CA GLY A 427 29.64 -28.15 8.43
C GLY A 427 28.21 -27.63 8.32
N ALA A 428 27.27 -28.57 8.21
CA ALA A 428 25.86 -28.29 8.02
C ALA A 428 24.98 -29.14 8.96
N LYS A 429 24.02 -28.51 9.64
CA LYS A 429 23.14 -29.14 10.63
C LYS A 429 21.67 -29.01 10.21
N PHE A 430 21.13 -30.07 9.61
CA PHE A 430 19.73 -30.20 9.21
C PHE A 430 18.89 -31.00 10.21
N ARG A 431 19.39 -31.29 11.42
CA ARG A 431 18.72 -32.18 12.39
C ARG A 431 17.22 -31.88 12.53
N GLY A 432 16.39 -32.89 12.33
CA GLY A 432 14.93 -32.79 12.44
C GLY A 432 14.24 -31.91 11.40
N ALA A 433 14.95 -31.46 10.35
CA ALA A 433 14.34 -30.72 9.25
C ALA A 433 13.42 -31.60 8.41
N THR A 434 12.38 -30.99 7.85
CA THR A 434 11.42 -31.67 6.97
C THR A 434 11.42 -31.03 5.59
N PHE A 435 11.62 -31.86 4.58
CA PHE A 435 11.60 -31.47 3.18
C PHE A 435 10.38 -32.09 2.50
N HIS A 436 9.30 -31.32 2.36
CA HIS A 436 8.11 -31.80 1.68
C HIS A 436 8.28 -31.82 0.16
N GLY A 437 8.94 -30.78 -0.38
CA GLY A 437 9.25 -30.68 -1.80
C GLY A 437 10.54 -31.43 -2.18
N ARG A 438 10.88 -31.37 -3.49
CA ARG A 438 12.15 -31.90 -3.99
C ARG A 438 13.32 -31.14 -3.35
N THR A 439 14.33 -31.87 -2.90
CA THR A 439 15.56 -31.29 -2.34
C THR A 439 16.76 -31.67 -3.18
N VAL A 440 17.60 -30.70 -3.51
CA VAL A 440 18.74 -30.86 -4.41
C VAL A 440 20.03 -30.46 -3.70
N PHE A 441 20.86 -31.43 -3.35
CA PHE A 441 22.26 -31.31 -2.88
C PHE A 441 23.25 -31.83 -3.94
N THR A 442 22.82 -31.97 -5.20
CA THR A 442 23.66 -32.42 -6.30
C THR A 442 24.93 -31.56 -6.37
N ARG A 443 26.10 -32.19 -6.50
CA ARG A 443 27.43 -31.52 -6.50
C ARG A 443 27.72 -30.60 -5.29
N ALA A 444 26.94 -30.67 -4.21
CA ALA A 444 27.24 -29.94 -2.99
C ALA A 444 28.48 -30.51 -2.30
N GLN A 445 29.24 -29.64 -1.63
CA GLN A 445 30.49 -30.00 -0.96
C GLN A 445 30.36 -29.76 0.55
N PHE A 446 30.75 -30.75 1.35
CA PHE A 446 30.70 -30.70 2.80
C PHE A 446 32.10 -30.96 3.36
N GLY A 447 32.85 -29.88 3.61
CA GLY A 447 34.17 -29.91 4.24
C GLY A 447 34.11 -30.40 5.68
N GLY A 448 33.06 -29.97 6.39
CA GLY A 448 32.80 -30.34 7.78
C GLY A 448 31.68 -31.37 7.94
N ARG A 449 31.26 -31.59 9.19
CA ARG A 449 30.21 -32.57 9.50
C ARG A 449 28.87 -32.17 8.87
N ALA A 450 28.26 -33.09 8.12
CA ALA A 450 26.92 -32.94 7.58
C ALA A 450 25.93 -33.81 8.38
N THR A 451 24.98 -33.19 9.07
CA THR A 451 24.06 -33.86 9.99
C THR A 451 22.61 -33.73 9.50
N TYR A 452 22.04 -34.84 9.06
CA TYR A 452 20.65 -35.02 8.62
C TYR A 452 19.87 -35.93 9.59
N GLU A 453 20.28 -35.96 10.86
CA GLU A 453 19.70 -36.88 11.84
C GLU A 453 18.23 -36.55 12.13
N GLY A 454 17.37 -37.56 12.04
CA GLY A 454 15.93 -37.40 12.25
C GLY A 454 15.22 -36.56 11.17
N CYS A 455 15.86 -36.28 10.03
CA CYS A 455 15.21 -35.58 8.92
C CYS A 455 14.09 -36.40 8.29
N THR A 456 13.09 -35.73 7.74
CA THR A 456 12.07 -36.38 6.89
C THR A 456 12.10 -35.75 5.50
N PHE A 457 12.43 -36.53 4.48
CA PHE A 457 12.35 -36.18 3.08
C PHE A 457 11.09 -36.83 2.51
N VAL A 458 10.03 -36.03 2.35
CA VAL A 458 8.78 -36.49 1.72
C VAL A 458 8.94 -36.48 0.20
N GLY A 459 9.54 -35.43 -0.35
CA GLY A 459 9.88 -35.32 -1.76
C GLY A 459 11.19 -36.02 -2.12
N ILE A 460 11.49 -36.07 -3.42
CA ILE A 460 12.75 -36.63 -3.95
C ILE A 460 13.94 -35.89 -3.34
N ALA A 461 14.93 -36.64 -2.85
CA ALA A 461 16.17 -36.09 -2.31
C ALA A 461 17.36 -36.46 -3.22
N LEU A 462 17.97 -35.46 -3.86
CA LEU A 462 19.06 -35.64 -4.81
C LEU A 462 20.38 -35.21 -4.17
N PHE A 463 21.29 -36.13 -3.91
CA PHE A 463 22.64 -35.85 -3.39
C PHE A 463 23.74 -36.11 -4.44
N GLY A 464 23.37 -36.53 -5.65
CA GLY A 464 24.29 -37.11 -6.63
C GLY A 464 25.53 -36.26 -6.93
N GLY A 465 26.68 -36.91 -7.06
CA GLY A 465 27.98 -36.26 -7.32
C GLY A 465 28.46 -35.31 -6.23
N GLY A 466 27.81 -35.26 -5.07
CA GLY A 466 28.27 -34.48 -3.91
C GLY A 466 29.51 -35.10 -3.25
N ILE A 467 30.24 -34.28 -2.51
CA ILE A 467 31.47 -34.67 -1.81
C ILE A 467 31.32 -34.39 -0.32
N PHE A 468 31.51 -35.41 0.50
CA PHE A 468 31.50 -35.33 1.96
C PHE A 468 32.91 -35.60 2.49
N GLU A 469 33.68 -34.55 2.72
CA GLU A 469 35.01 -34.63 3.33
C GLU A 469 34.89 -34.84 4.84
N GLY A 470 33.87 -34.24 5.47
CA GLY A 470 33.50 -34.50 6.86
C GLY A 470 32.56 -35.70 7.03
N GLN A 471 32.29 -36.04 8.29
CA GLN A 471 31.35 -37.12 8.62
C GLN A 471 29.93 -36.77 8.14
N ALA A 472 29.27 -37.71 7.46
CA ALA A 472 27.86 -37.60 7.08
C ALA A 472 27.00 -38.47 8.00
N SER A 473 25.95 -37.91 8.59
CA SER A 473 25.01 -38.65 9.45
C SER A 473 23.57 -38.45 9.00
N PHE A 474 22.95 -39.52 8.52
CA PHE A 474 21.54 -39.67 8.16
C PHE A 474 20.82 -40.59 9.15
N ARG A 475 21.28 -40.64 10.41
CA ARG A 475 20.69 -41.53 11.41
C ARG A 475 19.24 -41.19 11.67
N ALA A 476 18.39 -42.22 11.76
CA ALA A 476 16.96 -42.07 11.98
C ALA A 476 16.24 -41.13 10.99
N SER A 477 16.82 -40.85 9.82
CA SER A 477 16.15 -40.06 8.78
C SER A 477 15.18 -40.94 7.99
N LYS A 478 14.13 -40.32 7.45
CA LYS A 478 13.13 -40.98 6.61
C LYS A 478 13.15 -40.39 5.21
N PHE A 479 13.36 -41.22 4.20
CA PHE A 479 13.21 -40.90 2.79
C PHE A 479 11.96 -41.61 2.28
N LEU A 480 10.88 -40.85 2.11
CA LEU A 480 9.55 -41.38 1.73
C LEU A 480 9.32 -41.36 0.21
N ALA A 481 10.32 -40.90 -0.54
CA ALA A 481 10.42 -40.97 -1.99
C ALA A 481 11.87 -41.33 -2.34
N VAL A 482 12.22 -41.26 -3.64
CA VAL A 482 13.57 -41.58 -4.12
C VAL A 482 14.65 -40.74 -3.45
N ALA A 483 15.62 -41.42 -2.83
CA ALA A 483 16.86 -40.83 -2.33
C ALA A 483 18.03 -41.19 -3.26
N ALA A 484 18.52 -40.23 -4.05
CA ALA A 484 19.56 -40.46 -5.05
C ALA A 484 20.93 -39.97 -4.56
N PHE A 485 21.79 -40.91 -4.17
CA PHE A 485 23.20 -40.73 -3.80
C PHE A 485 24.17 -41.18 -4.90
N GLY A 486 23.73 -41.21 -6.16
CA GLY A 486 24.54 -41.70 -7.27
C GLY A 486 25.84 -40.90 -7.44
N GLY A 487 26.98 -41.59 -7.54
CA GLY A 487 28.29 -40.95 -7.70
C GLY A 487 28.78 -40.10 -6.51
N VAL A 488 28.12 -40.17 -5.35
CA VAL A 488 28.55 -39.42 -4.15
C VAL A 488 29.86 -39.96 -3.60
N GLN A 489 30.73 -39.08 -3.11
CA GLN A 489 31.99 -39.44 -2.46
C GLN A 489 31.93 -39.14 -0.97
N PHE A 490 31.97 -40.19 -0.14
CA PHE A 490 32.09 -40.07 1.32
C PHE A 490 33.53 -40.37 1.73
N MET A 491 34.30 -39.34 2.07
CA MET A 491 35.70 -39.48 2.44
C MET A 491 35.89 -39.98 3.87
N VAL A 492 34.93 -39.64 4.74
CA VAL A 492 34.87 -40.05 6.15
C VAL A 492 33.61 -40.90 6.38
N ALA A 493 33.30 -41.23 7.63
CA ALA A 493 32.20 -42.10 7.97
C ALA A 493 30.84 -41.56 7.49
N ALA A 494 30.07 -42.43 6.83
CA ALA A 494 28.69 -42.20 6.43
C ALA A 494 27.77 -43.10 7.25
N ARG A 495 26.80 -42.49 7.93
CA ARG A 495 25.99 -43.14 8.97
C ARG A 495 24.51 -43.10 8.62
N TYR A 496 23.90 -44.25 8.44
CA TYR A 496 22.50 -44.47 8.07
C TYR A 496 21.77 -45.32 9.10
N GLU A 497 22.25 -45.36 10.36
CA GLU A 497 21.63 -46.24 11.35
C GLU A 497 20.18 -45.83 11.65
N ASN A 498 19.26 -46.81 11.59
CA ASN A 498 17.81 -46.64 11.70
C ASN A 498 17.20 -45.72 10.62
N ALA A 499 17.90 -45.49 9.51
CA ALA A 499 17.34 -44.74 8.38
C ALA A 499 16.26 -45.57 7.67
N TYR A 500 15.21 -44.90 7.19
CA TYR A 500 14.15 -45.51 6.39
C TYR A 500 14.24 -45.01 4.95
N PHE A 501 14.18 -45.92 3.99
CA PHE A 501 14.18 -45.64 2.57
C PHE A 501 12.99 -46.31 1.89
N ASP A 502 12.19 -45.51 1.20
CA ASP A 502 11.23 -46.01 0.22
C ASP A 502 11.99 -46.53 -1.01
N GLU A 503 12.72 -45.67 -1.71
CA GLU A 503 13.70 -46.06 -2.73
C GLU A 503 15.03 -45.36 -2.49
N ALA A 504 16.14 -46.07 -2.71
CA ALA A 504 17.48 -45.51 -2.57
C ALA A 504 18.37 -45.90 -3.74
N ASN A 505 19.10 -44.93 -4.29
CA ASN A 505 20.05 -45.15 -5.37
C ASN A 505 21.44 -44.62 -4.99
N PHE A 506 22.34 -45.53 -4.65
CA PHE A 506 23.74 -45.29 -4.36
C PHE A 506 24.66 -45.57 -5.56
N ALA A 507 24.14 -45.84 -6.76
CA ALA A 507 24.96 -46.34 -7.86
C ALA A 507 26.20 -45.47 -8.16
N GLY A 508 27.37 -46.09 -8.23
CA GLY A 508 28.65 -45.40 -8.44
C GLY A 508 29.16 -44.58 -7.24
N ALA A 509 28.49 -44.61 -6.09
CA ALA A 509 28.98 -43.94 -4.88
C ALA A 509 30.29 -44.56 -4.39
N THR A 510 31.11 -43.76 -3.73
CA THR A 510 32.36 -44.18 -3.09
C THR A 510 32.30 -43.92 -1.60
N PHE A 511 32.58 -44.95 -0.79
CA PHE A 511 32.70 -44.86 0.67
C PHE A 511 34.15 -45.14 1.06
N SER A 512 34.94 -44.09 1.27
CA SER A 512 36.36 -44.19 1.59
C SER A 512 36.62 -44.66 3.02
N ALA A 513 35.66 -44.44 3.92
CA ALA A 513 35.72 -44.87 5.31
C ALA A 513 34.47 -45.67 5.71
N ARG A 514 34.13 -45.69 7.00
CA ARG A 514 33.04 -46.53 7.52
C ARG A 514 31.68 -46.15 6.95
N ALA A 515 30.98 -47.11 6.34
CA ALA A 515 29.58 -46.98 5.93
C ALA A 515 28.68 -47.84 6.84
N GLY A 516 27.86 -47.20 7.68
CA GLY A 516 27.01 -47.89 8.66
C GLY A 516 25.52 -47.84 8.31
N PHE A 517 24.91 -48.99 8.03
CA PHE A 517 23.49 -49.18 7.71
C PHE A 517 22.75 -50.02 8.77
N GLY A 518 23.17 -49.94 10.03
CA GLY A 518 22.56 -50.73 11.11
C GLY A 518 21.08 -50.39 11.30
N ASN A 519 20.20 -51.38 11.27
CA ASN A 519 18.73 -51.25 11.31
C ASN A 519 18.15 -50.32 10.22
N ALA A 520 18.87 -50.08 9.13
CA ALA A 520 18.30 -49.34 8.01
C ALA A 520 17.21 -50.18 7.31
N THR A 521 16.11 -49.56 6.92
CA THR A 521 14.98 -50.22 6.24
C THR A 521 14.91 -49.74 4.80
N PHE A 522 14.83 -50.69 3.86
CA PHE A 522 14.62 -50.45 2.43
C PHE A 522 13.32 -51.16 2.02
N ILE A 523 12.24 -50.40 1.85
CA ILE A 523 10.93 -50.96 1.49
C ILE A 523 10.85 -51.27 -0.01
N GLY A 524 11.30 -50.34 -0.84
CA GLY A 524 11.48 -50.50 -2.27
C GLY A 524 12.93 -50.80 -2.63
N LYS A 525 13.31 -50.38 -3.83
CA LYS A 525 14.61 -50.74 -4.43
C LYS A 525 15.77 -50.00 -3.77
N GLY A 526 16.78 -50.74 -3.32
CA GLY A 526 18.09 -50.24 -2.90
C GLY A 526 19.15 -50.54 -3.95
N ASN A 527 19.50 -49.57 -4.80
CA ASN A 527 20.49 -49.74 -5.85
C ASN A 527 21.89 -49.37 -5.33
N PHE A 528 22.79 -50.35 -5.24
CA PHE A 528 24.22 -50.20 -4.90
C PHE A 528 25.13 -50.64 -6.06
N ARG A 529 24.65 -50.55 -7.31
CA ARG A 529 25.43 -50.95 -8.48
C ARG A 529 26.71 -50.13 -8.62
N SER A 530 27.83 -50.79 -8.91
CA SER A 530 29.13 -50.14 -9.11
C SER A 530 29.58 -49.26 -7.93
N VAL A 531 29.07 -49.51 -6.72
CA VAL A 531 29.53 -48.79 -5.51
C VAL A 531 30.91 -49.28 -5.12
N ASN A 532 31.77 -48.35 -4.69
CA ASN A 532 33.11 -48.66 -4.19
C ASN A 532 33.19 -48.40 -2.68
N PHE A 533 33.38 -49.45 -1.89
CA PHE A 533 33.59 -49.35 -0.45
C PHE A 533 35.07 -49.59 -0.13
N LEU A 534 35.82 -48.54 0.12
CA LEU A 534 37.23 -48.68 0.53
C LEU A 534 37.36 -48.88 2.05
N GLY A 535 36.34 -48.47 2.82
CA GLY A 535 36.30 -48.65 4.27
C GLY A 535 35.33 -49.73 4.74
N LEU A 536 35.21 -49.87 6.07
CA LEU A 536 34.35 -50.86 6.71
C LEU A 536 32.87 -50.61 6.43
N ILE A 537 32.17 -51.62 5.93
CA ILE A 537 30.72 -51.61 5.75
C ILE A 537 30.06 -52.37 6.91
N LYS A 538 28.99 -51.83 7.49
CA LYS A 538 28.20 -52.52 8.51
C LYS A 538 26.72 -52.44 8.20
N PHE A 539 26.15 -53.56 7.78
CA PHE A 539 24.71 -53.82 7.86
C PHE A 539 24.49 -54.68 9.12
N SER A 540 23.58 -54.31 10.02
CA SER A 540 23.35 -55.09 11.24
C SER A 540 21.93 -54.91 11.77
N GLY A 541 21.38 -55.92 12.44
CA GLY A 541 20.02 -55.90 12.98
C GLY A 541 18.94 -56.21 11.94
N ASN A 542 17.69 -55.81 12.17
CA ASN A 542 16.54 -56.10 11.29
C ASN A 542 16.54 -55.20 10.04
N ALA A 543 17.65 -55.13 9.31
CA ALA A 543 17.68 -54.47 8.01
C ALA A 543 16.75 -55.22 7.05
N GLN A 544 15.54 -54.70 6.86
CA GLN A 544 14.55 -55.24 5.95
C GLN A 544 14.82 -54.66 4.57
N ALA A 545 15.05 -55.54 3.61
CA ALA A 545 15.34 -55.19 2.23
C ALA A 545 14.44 -56.04 1.34
N ALA A 546 13.56 -55.40 0.57
CA ALA A 546 12.72 -56.11 -0.40
C ALA A 546 13.49 -56.43 -1.70
N ASP A 547 14.31 -55.49 -2.18
CA ASP A 547 15.10 -55.62 -3.42
C ASP A 547 16.35 -54.73 -3.35
N VAL A 548 17.54 -55.32 -3.17
CA VAL A 548 18.82 -54.59 -3.10
C VAL A 548 19.80 -55.16 -4.13
N ASP A 549 20.31 -54.30 -5.01
CA ASP A 549 21.20 -54.68 -6.13
C ASP A 549 22.64 -54.21 -5.88
N PHE A 550 23.58 -55.16 -5.76
CA PHE A 550 25.03 -54.91 -5.60
C PHE A 550 25.84 -55.22 -6.86
N THR A 551 25.23 -55.29 -8.04
CA THR A 551 25.93 -55.63 -9.30
C THR A 551 27.14 -54.72 -9.52
N ASP A 552 28.31 -55.31 -9.78
CA ASP A 552 29.60 -54.61 -9.96
C ASP A 552 30.08 -53.77 -8.76
N ALA A 553 29.47 -53.91 -7.58
CA ALA A 553 29.97 -53.27 -6.36
C ALA A 553 31.29 -53.91 -5.91
N SER A 554 32.18 -53.11 -5.32
CA SER A 554 33.49 -53.55 -4.85
C SER A 554 33.78 -53.05 -3.42
N SER A 555 34.56 -53.82 -2.68
CA SER A 555 35.07 -53.53 -1.35
C SER A 555 36.59 -53.68 -1.35
N SER A 556 37.33 -52.62 -1.08
CA SER A 556 38.81 -52.60 -1.11
C SER A 556 39.43 -53.20 -2.37
N GLY A 557 38.79 -52.98 -3.53
CA GLY A 557 39.23 -53.54 -4.82
C GLY A 557 38.82 -54.99 -5.10
N VAL A 558 38.21 -55.68 -4.14
CA VAL A 558 37.60 -57.01 -4.32
C VAL A 558 36.12 -56.81 -4.66
N ARG A 559 35.55 -57.53 -5.62
CA ARG A 559 34.11 -57.43 -5.88
C ARG A 559 33.35 -57.87 -4.63
N ILE A 560 32.30 -57.14 -4.24
CA ILE A 560 31.53 -57.45 -3.03
C ILE A 560 30.95 -58.86 -3.07
N GLY A 561 30.82 -59.46 -4.26
CA GLY A 561 30.62 -60.89 -4.51
C GLY A 561 31.28 -61.84 -3.49
N ASP A 562 32.42 -61.46 -2.93
CA ASP A 562 33.23 -62.26 -2.01
C ASP A 562 33.17 -61.80 -0.51
N CYS A 563 32.33 -60.83 -0.14
CA CYS A 563 32.26 -60.26 1.23
C CYS A 563 31.23 -60.94 2.14
N ILE A 564 31.55 -61.08 3.44
CA ILE A 564 30.64 -61.61 4.47
C ILE A 564 29.49 -60.62 4.70
N LEU A 565 28.35 -60.90 4.08
CA LEU A 565 27.09 -60.19 4.30
C LEU A 565 26.47 -60.53 5.67
N PRO A 566 25.59 -59.68 6.22
CA PRO A 566 24.74 -60.09 7.33
C PRO A 566 23.98 -61.34 6.92
N SER A 567 23.76 -62.23 7.87
CA SER A 567 22.42 -62.16 8.40
C SER A 567 21.26 -62.69 7.54
N GLY A 568 21.45 -63.35 6.38
CA GLY A 568 20.36 -63.69 5.44
C GLY A 568 20.36 -62.87 4.14
N TRP A 569 21.34 -62.01 3.97
CA TRP A 569 21.66 -61.38 2.69
C TRP A 569 22.59 -62.32 1.92
N GLN A 570 22.28 -62.54 0.66
CA GLN A 570 23.16 -63.23 -0.28
C GLN A 570 23.37 -62.35 -1.49
N ILE A 571 24.54 -62.48 -2.09
CA ILE A 571 24.81 -61.92 -3.40
C ILE A 571 24.23 -62.92 -4.37
N ALA A 572 23.14 -62.53 -5.02
CA ALA A 572 22.54 -63.30 -6.08
C ALA A 572 23.56 -63.45 -7.22
N GLU A 573 24.07 -64.67 -7.44
CA GLU A 573 24.81 -65.04 -8.66
C GLU A 573 23.85 -65.23 -9.85
N ASN A 574 22.90 -64.29 -10.01
CA ASN A 574 21.53 -64.48 -10.50
C ASN A 574 20.65 -65.09 -9.40
N GLY A 575 19.51 -64.45 -9.12
CA GLY A 575 18.70 -64.65 -7.91
C GLY A 575 18.64 -66.08 -7.37
N VAL A 576 18.73 -66.20 -6.03
CA VAL A 576 18.10 -67.22 -5.14
C VAL A 576 19.02 -67.70 -3.98
N HIS A 577 18.61 -67.32 -2.76
CA HIS A 577 18.54 -68.08 -1.48
C HIS A 577 19.71 -68.37 -0.51
N ARG A 578 19.71 -67.57 0.58
CA ARG A 578 20.03 -67.82 2.02
C ARG A 578 21.20 -68.76 2.41
N SER A 579 22.21 -68.26 3.14
CA SER A 579 22.35 -68.37 4.63
C SER A 579 23.80 -68.28 5.23
N PHE A 580 24.01 -67.25 6.08
CA PHE A 580 24.74 -67.08 7.37
C PHE A 580 26.18 -67.60 7.72
N VAL A 581 27.01 -66.59 8.08
CA VAL A 581 27.86 -66.37 9.31
C VAL A 581 29.12 -67.21 9.57
N HIS A 582 30.26 -66.51 9.70
CA HIS A 582 31.29 -66.90 10.67
C HIS A 582 31.87 -65.69 11.43
N VAL A 583 31.76 -65.77 12.76
CA VAL A 583 32.30 -64.82 13.75
C VAL A 583 33.67 -65.33 14.17
N SER A 584 34.68 -64.46 14.14
CA SER A 584 36.00 -64.73 14.72
C SER A 584 35.97 -64.51 16.23
N SER A 585 36.47 -65.48 17.00
CA SER A 585 37.01 -65.24 18.33
C SER A 585 38.26 -66.10 18.56
N MET A 586 39.39 -65.42 18.81
CA MET A 586 40.56 -65.87 19.61
C MET A 586 40.10 -66.65 20.86
N GLN A 587 40.78 -67.61 21.49
CA GLN A 587 42.16 -68.14 21.57
C GLN A 587 42.06 -69.45 22.44
N PRO A 588 43.14 -70.17 22.83
CA PRO A 588 44.57 -70.01 22.52
C PRO A 588 45.09 -70.95 21.42
#